data_AF-A0A8B9WT02-F1
#
_entry.id   AF-A0A8B9WT02-F1
#
_cell.length_a   1.000
_cell.length_b   1.000
_cell.length_c   1.000
_cell.angle_alpha   90.00
_cell.angle_beta   90.00
_cell.angle_gamma   90.00
#
_symmetry.space_group_name_H-M   'P 1'
#
loop_
_entity.id
_entity.type
_entity.pdbx_description
1 polymer ?
#
loop_
_entity_poly.entity_id
_entity_poly.type
_entity_poly.pdbx_seq_one_letter_code
_entity_poly.pdbx_strand_id
1 'polypeptide(L)'
;RQELEDRNIFPQRTDEERQEIRNDQTEQEERREIKQRLTRKLNQRPTVDELRDRKILIRFSDYVEVAKAQDYDRRADKPWMRPLAADKAAIRKELNEYKSNEMEVHASSKHLTRFQRP
;
A
#
# COMPACT_ATOMS: atom_id res chain seq x y z
N ARG A 1 35.38 38.89 47.80
CA ARG A 1 35.29 38.74 46.32
C ARG A 1 35.44 37.27 45.92
N GLN A 2 36.42 36.54 46.46
CA GLN A 2 36.56 35.08 46.32
C GLN A 2 35.37 34.26 46.87
N GLU A 3 34.74 34.70 47.98
CA GLU A 3 33.64 33.94 48.62
C GLU A 3 32.31 33.90 47.85
N LEU A 4 32.17 34.72 46.80
CA LEU A 4 30.95 34.76 45.98
C LEU A 4 31.09 33.89 44.72
N GLU A 5 32.30 33.48 44.36
CA GLU A 5 32.56 32.52 43.28
C GLU A 5 32.28 31.08 43.75
N ASP A 6 32.56 30.78 45.03
CA ASP A 6 32.34 29.44 45.63
C ASP A 6 30.88 29.11 45.92
N ARG A 7 29.98 30.11 45.91
CA ARG A 7 28.59 29.90 46.35
C ARG A 7 27.62 29.44 45.26
N ASN A 8 28.05 29.31 44.00
CA ASN A 8 27.27 28.71 42.90
C ASN A 8 25.75 29.04 43.00
N ILE A 9 25.41 30.33 43.15
CA ILE A 9 24.08 30.79 43.63
C ILE A 9 23.02 30.76 42.50
N PHE A 10 23.32 30.15 41.37
CA PHE A 10 22.31 29.86 40.36
C PHE A 10 21.93 28.39 40.46
N PRO A 11 20.63 28.04 40.57
CA PRO A 11 20.20 26.65 40.49
C PRO A 11 20.76 26.04 39.21
N GLN A 12 21.75 25.15 39.36
CA GLN A 12 22.20 24.35 38.22
C GLN A 12 21.05 23.40 37.92
N ARG A 13 20.35 23.65 36.81
CA ARG A 13 19.34 22.72 36.30
C ARG A 13 19.92 21.31 36.30
N THR A 14 19.16 20.36 36.83
CA THR A 14 19.56 18.96 36.84
C THR A 14 19.82 18.51 35.40
N ASP A 15 20.67 17.49 35.21
CA ASP A 15 20.91 16.97 33.86
C ASP A 15 19.62 16.49 33.19
N GLU A 16 18.65 16.04 33.99
CA GLU A 16 17.29 15.70 33.57
C GLU A 16 16.53 16.93 33.04
N GLU A 17 16.48 18.04 33.79
CA GLU A 17 15.84 19.28 33.34
C GLU A 17 16.51 19.83 32.06
N ARG A 18 17.85 19.73 31.95
CA ARG A 18 18.58 20.13 30.74
C ARG A 18 18.21 19.26 29.55
N GLN A 19 18.00 17.96 29.77
CA GLN A 19 17.59 17.02 28.75
C GLN A 19 16.13 17.25 28.33
N GLU A 20 15.22 17.52 29.26
CA GLU A 20 13.83 17.89 28.97
C GLU A 20 13.74 19.16 28.13
N ILE A 21 14.50 20.20 28.46
CA ILE A 21 14.52 21.44 27.66
C ILE A 21 15.02 21.18 26.24
N ARG A 22 16.03 20.32 26.09
CA ARG A 22 16.55 19.93 24.77
C ARG A 22 15.49 19.15 23.98
N ASN A 23 14.77 18.25 24.63
CA ASN A 23 13.69 17.49 24.01
C ASN A 23 12.54 18.42 23.60
N ASP A 24 12.10 19.33 24.48
CA ASP A 24 11.08 20.34 24.19
C ASP A 24 11.47 21.26 23.04
N GLN A 25 12.74 21.67 22.98
CA GLN A 25 13.28 22.45 21.87
C GLN A 25 13.24 21.66 20.56
N THR A 26 13.63 20.38 20.60
CA THR A 26 13.61 19.48 19.45
C THR A 26 12.17 19.28 18.94
N GLU A 27 11.22 19.00 19.83
CA GLU A 27 9.80 18.87 19.47
C GLU A 27 9.21 20.17 18.91
N GLN A 28 9.62 21.33 19.45
CA GLN A 28 9.20 22.63 18.91
C GLN A 28 9.76 22.87 17.50
N GLU A 29 11.01 22.51 17.25
CA GLU A 29 11.63 22.59 15.93
C GLU A 29 10.93 21.65 14.94
N GLU A 30 10.68 20.40 15.31
CA GLU A 30 9.93 19.45 14.49
C GLU A 30 8.52 19.97 14.15
N ARG A 31 7.80 20.53 15.14
CA ARG A 31 6.49 21.14 14.89
C ARG A 31 6.57 22.33 13.95
N ARG A 32 7.62 23.15 14.04
CA ARG A 32 7.85 24.29 13.12
C ARG A 32 8.13 23.78 11.71
N GLU A 33 8.97 22.76 11.56
CA GLU A 33 9.26 22.15 10.26
C GLU A 33 8.02 21.53 9.62
N ILE A 34 7.22 20.79 10.41
CA ILE A 34 5.96 20.22 9.94
C ILE A 34 5.02 21.32 9.45
N LYS A 35 4.87 22.40 10.21
CA LYS A 35 4.05 23.56 9.82
C LYS A 35 4.55 24.21 8.53
N GLN A 36 5.85 24.48 8.43
CA GLN A 36 6.44 25.07 7.23
C GLN A 36 6.25 24.18 5.99
N ARG A 37 6.49 22.88 6.15
CA ARG A 37 6.29 21.88 5.08
C ARG A 37 4.83 21.83 4.65
N LEU A 38 3.89 21.87 5.60
CA LEU A 38 2.47 21.89 5.32
C LEU A 38 2.08 23.15 4.55
N THR A 39 2.49 24.34 5.00
CA THR A 39 2.23 25.60 4.32
C THR A 39 2.74 25.57 2.88
N ARG A 40 3.96 25.07 2.65
CA ARG A 40 4.51 24.91 1.30
C ARG A 40 3.64 23.98 0.45
N LYS A 41 3.21 22.83 0.98
CA LYS A 41 2.33 21.89 0.27
C LYS A 41 0.96 22.48 -0.06
N LEU A 42 0.39 23.27 0.85
CA LEU A 42 -0.90 23.93 0.64
C LEU A 42 -0.79 25.03 -0.43
N ASN A 43 0.29 25.82 -0.41
CA ASN A 43 0.54 26.87 -1.40
C ASN A 43 0.84 26.32 -2.80
N GLN A 44 1.48 25.15 -2.89
CA GLN A 44 1.81 24.50 -4.16
C GLN A 44 0.75 23.49 -4.60
N ARG A 45 -0.44 23.52 -4.00
CA ARG A 45 -1.50 22.60 -4.35
C ARG A 45 -1.98 22.93 -5.78
N PRO A 46 -1.92 21.98 -6.72
CA PRO A 46 -2.38 22.21 -8.08
C PRO A 46 -3.87 22.55 -8.07
N THR A 47 -4.28 23.45 -8.95
CA THR A 47 -5.68 23.82 -9.11
C THR A 47 -6.50 22.65 -9.67
N VAL A 48 -7.82 22.72 -9.51
CA VAL A 48 -8.71 21.70 -10.08
C VAL A 48 -8.58 21.66 -11.60
N ASP A 49 -8.37 22.81 -12.24
CA ASP A 49 -8.18 22.90 -13.69
C ASP A 49 -6.85 22.27 -14.14
N GLU A 50 -5.74 22.48 -13.41
CA GLU A 50 -4.48 21.78 -13.68
C GLU A 50 -4.59 20.25 -13.56
N LEU A 51 -5.39 19.76 -12.60
CA LEU A 51 -5.60 18.33 -12.42
C LEU A 51 -6.48 17.74 -13.55
N ARG A 52 -7.40 18.53 -14.12
CA ARG A 52 -8.18 18.18 -15.31
C ARG A 52 -7.30 18.17 -16.57
N ASP A 53 -6.44 19.17 -16.74
CA ASP A 53 -5.48 19.26 -17.85
C ASP A 53 -4.49 18.09 -17.86
N ARG A 54 -4.03 17.67 -16.67
CA ARG A 54 -3.18 16.49 -16.49
C ARG A 54 -3.95 15.16 -16.59
N LYS A 55 -5.27 15.19 -16.83
CA LYS A 55 -6.17 14.02 -16.88
C LYS A 55 -6.10 13.11 -15.65
N ILE A 56 -5.71 13.67 -14.50
CA ILE A 56 -5.68 12.96 -13.21
C ILE A 56 -7.11 12.81 -12.69
N LEU A 57 -7.94 13.82 -12.90
CA LEU A 57 -9.37 13.75 -12.65
C LEU A 57 -10.06 13.12 -13.85
N ILE A 58 -9.99 11.80 -13.97
CA ILE A 58 -10.84 11.04 -14.91
C ILE A 58 -12.29 11.33 -14.52
N ARG A 59 -13.02 12.05 -15.38
CA ARG A 59 -14.45 12.29 -15.19
C ARG A 59 -15.20 11.04 -15.62
N PHE A 60 -16.00 10.48 -14.73
CA PHE A 60 -16.98 9.47 -15.08
C PHE A 60 -18.25 10.16 -15.59
N SER A 61 -18.93 9.56 -16.56
CA SER A 61 -20.26 10.00 -16.96
C SER A 61 -21.24 9.66 -15.84
N ASP A 62 -22.05 10.63 -15.42
CA ASP A 62 -23.17 10.38 -14.49
C ASP A 62 -24.34 9.66 -15.17
N TYR A 63 -24.34 9.65 -16.51
CA TYR A 63 -25.33 8.95 -17.30
C TYR A 63 -24.88 7.51 -17.57
N VAL A 64 -25.76 6.55 -17.24
CA VAL A 64 -25.60 5.12 -17.49
C VAL A 64 -26.77 4.63 -18.33
N GLU A 65 -26.48 4.13 -19.54
CA GLU A 65 -27.48 3.49 -20.39
C GLU A 65 -27.85 2.12 -19.83
N VAL A 66 -29.15 1.83 -19.75
CA VAL A 66 -29.67 0.54 -19.27
C VAL A 66 -30.49 -0.11 -20.38
N ALA A 67 -30.08 -1.31 -20.78
CA ALA A 67 -30.83 -2.16 -21.69
C ALA A 67 -31.33 -3.40 -20.96
N LYS A 68 -32.44 -3.97 -21.43
CA LYS A 68 -32.94 -5.25 -20.90
C LYS A 68 -31.99 -6.37 -21.30
N ALA A 69 -31.53 -7.15 -20.33
CA ALA A 69 -30.83 -8.40 -20.60
C ALA A 69 -31.82 -9.46 -21.09
N GLN A 70 -31.32 -10.45 -21.86
CA GLN A 70 -32.13 -11.59 -22.25
C GLN A 70 -32.63 -12.34 -21.01
N ASP A 71 -33.93 -12.66 -20.99
CA ASP A 71 -34.58 -13.44 -19.94
C ASP A 71 -34.60 -14.92 -20.34
N TYR A 72 -33.53 -15.62 -19.97
CA TYR A 72 -33.40 -17.06 -20.17
C TYR A 72 -32.65 -17.68 -19.00
N ASP A 73 -32.83 -18.99 -18.84
CA ASP A 73 -32.16 -19.73 -17.79
C ASP A 73 -30.66 -19.88 -18.08
N ARG A 74 -29.84 -19.23 -17.25
CA ARG A 74 -28.36 -19.29 -17.30
C ARG A 74 -27.78 -20.29 -16.29
N ARG A 75 -28.61 -21.12 -15.64
CA ARG A 75 -28.13 -22.12 -14.70
C ARG A 75 -27.29 -23.16 -15.44
N ALA A 76 -26.14 -23.47 -14.86
CA ALA A 76 -25.25 -24.54 -15.28
C ALA A 76 -24.84 -25.35 -14.06
N ASP A 77 -24.63 -26.66 -14.23
CA ASP A 77 -24.05 -27.47 -13.17
C ASP A 77 -22.62 -27.01 -12.86
N LYS A 78 -22.20 -27.20 -11.62
CA LYS A 78 -20.89 -26.79 -11.11
C LYS A 78 -20.10 -28.03 -10.70
N PRO A 79 -19.59 -28.83 -11.65
CA PRO A 79 -18.90 -30.09 -11.33
C PRO A 79 -17.69 -29.88 -10.42
N TRP A 80 -17.03 -28.72 -10.49
CA TRP A 80 -15.91 -28.36 -9.61
C TRP A 80 -16.26 -28.21 -8.12
N MET A 81 -17.56 -28.19 -7.76
CA MET A 81 -18.02 -28.12 -6.37
C MET A 81 -18.08 -29.49 -5.68
N ARG A 82 -18.10 -30.60 -6.43
CA ARG A 82 -18.22 -31.96 -5.89
C ARG A 82 -17.05 -32.93 -6.17
N PRO A 83 -15.77 -32.48 -6.28
CA PRO A 83 -14.66 -33.40 -6.51
C PRO A 83 -14.22 -34.16 -5.25
N LEU A 84 -13.98 -35.46 -5.37
CA LEU A 84 -13.38 -36.26 -4.30
C LEU A 84 -11.90 -35.89 -4.12
N ALA A 85 -11.33 -36.17 -2.95
CA ALA A 85 -9.90 -35.97 -2.70
C ALA A 85 -9.02 -36.73 -3.70
N ALA A 86 -9.43 -37.95 -4.08
CA ALA A 86 -8.79 -38.77 -5.11
C ALA A 86 -8.85 -38.11 -6.49
N ASP A 87 -10.03 -37.61 -6.90
CA ASP A 87 -10.19 -36.91 -8.18
C ASP A 87 -9.30 -35.68 -8.25
N LYS A 88 -9.24 -34.89 -7.18
CA LYS A 88 -8.32 -33.74 -7.12
C LYS A 88 -6.87 -34.18 -7.24
N ALA A 89 -6.47 -35.31 -6.66
CA ALA A 89 -5.11 -35.82 -6.78
C ALA A 89 -4.79 -36.27 -8.20
N ALA A 90 -5.72 -36.99 -8.84
CA ALA A 90 -5.61 -37.40 -10.24
C ALA A 90 -5.48 -36.17 -11.17
N ILE A 91 -6.34 -35.17 -11.01
CA ILE A 91 -6.30 -33.93 -11.80
C ILE A 91 -4.98 -33.18 -11.60
N ARG A 92 -4.42 -33.12 -10.38
CA ARG A 92 -3.11 -32.49 -10.14
C ARG A 92 -1.99 -33.22 -10.88
N LYS A 93 -2.00 -34.56 -10.85
CA LYS A 93 -1.02 -35.39 -11.56
C LYS A 93 -1.11 -35.16 -13.07
N GLU A 94 -2.31 -35.27 -13.62
CA GLU A 94 -2.59 -35.07 -15.06
C GLU A 94 -2.15 -33.68 -15.53
N LEU A 95 -2.49 -32.63 -14.77
CA LEU A 95 -2.08 -31.26 -15.12
C LEU A 95 -0.56 -31.06 -15.08
N ASN A 96 0.14 -31.69 -14.14
CA ASN A 96 1.60 -31.59 -14.10
C ASN A 96 2.25 -32.32 -15.27
N GLU A 97 1.74 -33.49 -15.63
CA GLU A 97 2.21 -34.28 -16.78
C GLU A 97 2.01 -33.52 -18.09
N TYR A 98 0.80 -33.01 -18.33
CA TYR A 98 0.50 -32.16 -19.49
C TYR A 98 1.43 -30.95 -19.59
N LYS A 99 1.63 -30.22 -18.48
CA LYS A 99 2.50 -29.02 -18.46
C LYS A 99 3.98 -29.30 -18.69
N SER A 100 4.41 -30.53 -18.37
CA SER A 100 5.82 -30.92 -18.51
C SER A 100 6.12 -31.43 -19.90
N ASN A 101 5.17 -32.13 -20.53
CA ASN A 101 5.42 -32.93 -21.72
C ASN A 101 4.73 -32.41 -22.98
N GLU A 102 3.57 -31.76 -22.86
CA GLU A 102 2.73 -31.41 -24.01
C GLU A 102 2.51 -29.90 -24.16
N MET A 103 2.41 -29.16 -23.06
CA MET A 103 2.14 -27.72 -23.09
C MET A 103 3.36 -26.95 -23.58
N GLU A 104 3.28 -26.39 -24.79
CA GLU A 104 4.33 -25.54 -25.32
C GLU A 104 4.43 -24.24 -24.52
N VAL A 105 5.63 -23.96 -24.00
CA VAL A 105 5.95 -22.74 -23.27
C VAL A 105 7.27 -22.21 -23.77
N HIS A 106 7.30 -20.92 -24.12
CA HIS A 106 8.51 -20.25 -24.56
C HIS A 106 9.63 -20.43 -23.52
N ALA A 107 10.87 -20.64 -23.97
CA ALA A 107 12.00 -20.97 -23.10
C ALA A 107 12.20 -19.99 -21.94
N SER A 108 12.07 -18.68 -22.20
CA SER A 108 12.20 -17.63 -21.17
C SER A 108 11.06 -17.65 -20.14
N SER A 109 9.90 -18.21 -20.49
CA SER A 109 8.68 -18.19 -19.67
C SER A 109 8.43 -19.49 -18.93
N LYS A 110 9.28 -20.52 -19.08
CA LYS A 110 9.11 -21.82 -18.40
C LYS A 110 9.00 -21.71 -16.88
N HIS A 111 9.65 -20.73 -16.27
CA HIS A 111 9.59 -20.49 -14.83
C HIS A 111 8.20 -20.00 -14.33
N LEU A 112 7.33 -19.54 -15.24
CA LEU A 112 5.96 -19.12 -14.93
C LEU A 112 4.97 -20.29 -14.97
N THR A 113 5.38 -21.46 -15.46
CA THR A 113 4.53 -22.65 -15.50
C THR A 113 4.16 -23.07 -14.08
N ARG A 114 2.89 -22.87 -13.72
CA ARG A 114 2.38 -23.14 -12.37
C ARG A 114 2.13 -24.64 -12.19
N PHE A 115 3.02 -25.34 -11.52
CA PHE A 115 2.83 -26.75 -11.14
C PHE A 115 1.98 -26.90 -9.86
N GLN A 116 1.34 -28.06 -9.74
CA GLN A 116 0.54 -28.47 -8.59
C GLN A 116 1.35 -29.39 -7.68
N ARG A 117 1.02 -29.42 -6.38
CA ARG A 117 1.60 -30.41 -5.46
C ARG A 117 1.05 -31.81 -5.80
N PRO A 118 1.86 -32.87 -5.72
CA PRO A 118 1.36 -34.25 -5.77
C PRO A 118 0.25 -34.47 -4.73
#